data_AF-A0A7J3U4G5-F1
#
_entry.id   AF-A0A7J3U4G5-F1
#
_cell.length_a   1.000
_cell.length_b   1.000
_cell.length_c   1.000
_cell.angle_alpha   90.00
_cell.angle_beta   90.00
_cell.angle_gamma   90.00
#
_symmetry.space_group_name_H-M   'P 1'
#
loop_
_entity.id
_entity.type
_entity.pdbx_description
1 polymer ?
#
loop_
_entity_poly.entity_id
_entity_poly.type
_entity_poly.pdbx_seq_one_letter_code
_entity_poly.pdbx_strand_id
1 'polypeptide(L)' 'MGEVSLTIRVMPDDAGMDMNKLKDDVLSMLPDYAKLVNTEEQPIAFGLKALLIK' A
#
# COMPACT_ATOMS: atom_id res chain seq x y z
N MET A 1 -5.15 18.77 -18.93
CA MET A 1 -4.11 17.88 -18.39
C MET A 1 -4.84 16.76 -17.67
N GLY A 2 -4.57 15.50 -18.03
CA GLY A 2 -5.27 14.36 -17.42
C GLY A 2 -4.60 13.95 -16.12
N GLU A 3 -5.39 13.55 -15.14
CA GLU A 3 -4.90 12.90 -13.92
C GLU A 3 -4.70 11.41 -14.21
N VAL A 4 -3.58 10.84 -13.75
CA VAL A 4 -3.26 9.42 -13.89
C VAL A 4 -3.43 8.78 -12.51
N SER A 5 -4.27 7.76 -12.42
CA SER A 5 -4.40 6.95 -11.21
C SER A 5 -3.52 5.71 -11.32
N LEU A 6 -2.79 5.41 -10.25
CA LEU A 6 -1.91 4.26 -10.13
C LEU A 6 -2.37 3.44 -8.94
N THR A 7 -2.42 2.12 -9.09
CA THR A 7 -2.64 1.21 -7.96
C THR A 7 -1.38 0.39 -7.76
N ILE A 8 -0.77 0.55 -6.59
CA ILE A 8 0.44 -0.18 -6.20
C ILE A 8 0.03 -1.29 -5.24
N ARG A 9 0.42 -2.53 -5.55
CA ARG A 9 0.21 -3.68 -4.68
C ARG A 9 1.54 -4.04 -4.01
N VAL A 10 1.63 -3.78 -2.72
CA VAL A 10 2.79 -4.13 -1.89
C VAL A 10 2.53 -5.48 -1.24
N MET A 11 3.45 -6.41 -1.47
CA MET A 11 3.40 -7.76 -0.91
C MET A 11 4.33 -7.80 0.31
N PRO A 12 3.88 -8.31 1.47
CA PRO A 12 4.77 -8.52 2.59
C PRO A 12 5.68 -9.71 2.34
N ASP A 13 6.89 -9.66 2.91
CA ASP A 13 7.83 -10.79 2.85
C ASP A 13 7.38 -11.96 3.73
N ASP A 14 6.64 -11.69 4.81
CA ASP A 14 6.16 -12.71 5.76
C ASP A 14 4.79 -12.32 6.38
N ALA A 15 4.03 -13.31 6.86
CA ALA A 15 2.71 -13.13 7.47
C ALA A 15 2.75 -12.41 8.83
N GLY A 16 3.91 -12.37 9.51
CA GLY A 16 4.10 -11.66 10.77
C GLY A 16 4.44 -10.17 10.63
N MET A 17 4.56 -9.65 9.41
CA MET A 17 4.92 -8.25 9.17
C MET A 17 3.81 -7.29 9.60
N ASP A 18 4.19 -6.18 10.23
CA ASP A 18 3.25 -5.15 10.70
C ASP A 18 2.78 -4.26 9.54
N MET A 19 1.55 -4.48 9.08
CA MET A 19 0.97 -3.73 7.95
C MET A 19 0.72 -2.26 8.27
N ASN A 20 0.56 -1.88 9.54
CA ASN A 20 0.41 -0.48 9.90
C ASN A 20 1.74 0.26 9.69
N LYS A 21 2.86 -0.34 10.12
CA LYS A 21 4.18 0.23 9.87
C LYS A 21 4.50 0.30 8.38
N LEU A 22 4.22 -0.77 7.63
CA LEU A 22 4.42 -0.78 6.19
C LEU A 22 3.64 0.34 5.50
N LYS A 23 2.39 0.57 5.94
CA LYS A 23 1.57 1.66 5.44
C LYS A 23 2.19 3.02 5.77
N ASP A 24 2.58 3.27 7.02
CA ASP A 24 3.16 4.54 7.44
C ASP A 24 4.47 4.84 6.70
N ASP A 25 5.32 3.83 6.51
CA ASP A 25 6.57 3.95 5.75
C ASP A 25 6.28 4.35 4.30
N VAL A 26 5.32 3.71 3.63
CA VAL A 26 4.99 4.06 2.25
C VAL A 26 4.35 5.46 2.16
N LEU A 27 3.50 5.83 3.12
CA LEU A 27 2.90 7.16 3.17
C LEU A 27 3.96 8.25 3.38
N SER A 28 5.00 7.97 4.17
CA SER A 28 6.11 8.91 4.38
C SER A 28 6.98 9.12 3.14
N MET A 29 6.96 8.18 2.18
CA MET A 29 7.71 8.25 0.93
C MET A 29 6.89 8.83 -0.23
N LEU A 30 5.61 9.15 -0.05
CA LEU A 30 4.79 9.72 -1.10
C LEU A 30 5.34 11.09 -1.52
N PRO A 31 5.60 11.30 -2.82
CA PRO A 31 6.07 12.59 -3.31
C PRO A 31 4.96 13.63 -3.28
N ASP A 32 5.30 14.90 -3.11
CA ASP A 32 4.35 16.01 -2.92
C ASP A 32 3.32 16.19 -4.07
N TYR A 33 3.65 15.71 -5.26
CA TYR A 33 2.77 15.78 -6.43
C TYR A 33 1.75 14.64 -6.50
N ALA A 34 1.92 13.59 -5.69
CA ALA A 34 1.02 12.44 -5.63
C ALA A 34 -0.04 12.65 -4.55
N LYS A 35 -1.27 12.23 -4.84
CA LYS A 35 -2.36 12.22 -3.86
C LYS A 35 -2.71 10.78 -3.53
N LEU A 36 -2.72 10.47 -2.24
CA LEU A 36 -3.30 9.22 -1.77
C LEU A 36 -4.82 9.29 -1.90
N VAL A 37 -5.39 8.36 -2.65
CA VAL A 37 -6.84 8.19 -2.79
C VAL A 37 -7.34 7.16 -1.78
N ASN A 38 -6.68 6.01 -1.66
CA ASN A 38 -7.08 4.97 -0.71
C ASN A 38 -5.94 4.03 -0.32
N THR A 39 -6.13 3.34 0.81
CA THR A 39 -5.30 2.21 1.22
C THR A 39 -6.20 1.04 1.64
N GLU A 40 -5.98 -0.12 1.04
CA GLU A 40 -6.77 -1.34 1.29
C GLU A 40 -5.85 -2.50 1.67
N GLU A 41 -6.18 -3.22 2.74
CA GLU A 41 -5.54 -4.51 3.04
C GLU A 41 -6.34 -5.64 2.40
N GLN A 42 -5.72 -6.38 1.49
CA GLN A 42 -6.34 -7.53 0.83
C GLN A 42 -5.73 -8.84 1.36
N PRO A 43 -6.50 -9.69 2.04
CA PRO A 43 -6.02 -11.01 2.43
C PRO A 43 -5.74 -11.85 1.19
N ILE A 44 -4.66 -12.63 1.23
CA ILE A 44 -4.26 -13.53 0.14
C ILE A 44 -4.44 -14.98 0.57
N ALA A 45 -3.48 -15.54 1.29
CA ALA A 45 -3.47 -16.93 1.75
C ALA A 45 -2.45 -17.08 2.88
N PHE A 46 -2.59 -18.13 3.71
CA PHE A 46 -1.64 -18.44 4.79
C PHE A 46 -1.36 -17.25 5.75
N GLY A 47 -2.36 -16.41 6.01
CA GLY A 47 -2.23 -15.23 6.87
C GLY A 47 -1.55 -14.02 6.20
N LEU A 48 -1.06 -14.14 4.98
CA LEU A 48 -0.50 -13.02 4.22
C LEU A 48 -1.59 -12.04 3.80
N LYS A 49 -1.29 -10.75 3.95
CA LYS A 49 -2.14 -9.64 3.51
C LYS A 49 -1.32 -8.72 2.62
N ALA A 50 -1.82 -8.40 1.43
CA ALA A 50 -1.21 -7.36 0.61
C ALA A 50 -1.78 -6.00 0.97
N LEU A 51 -0.93 -4.97 0.87
CA LEU A 51 -1.33 -3.58 0.99
C LEU A 51 -1.51 -3.00 -0.42
N LEU A 52 -2.73 -2.62 -0.77
CA LEU A 52 -3.02 -1.88 -1.99
C LEU A 52 -3.09 -0.39 -1.68
N ILE A 53 -2.40 0.40 -2.49
CA ILE A 53 -2.32 1.85 -2.38
C ILE A 53 -2.80 2.44 -3.69
N LYS A 54 -3.76 3.36 -3.63
CA LYS A 54 -4.40 4.01 -4.77
C LYS A 54 -4.31 5.52 -4.64
#